data_AF-A0A7S0AHE2-F1
#
_entry.id   AF-A0A7S0AHE2-F1
#
_cell.length_a   1.000
_cell.length_b   1.000
_cell.length_c   1.000
_cell.angle_alpha   90.00
_cell.angle_beta   90.00
_cell.angle_gamma   90.00
#
_symmetry.space_group_name_H-M   'P 1'
#
loop_
_entity.id
_entity.type
_entity.pdbx_description
1 polymer ?
#
loop_
_entity_poly.entity_id
_entity_poly.type
_entity_poly.pdbx_seq_one_letter_code
_entity_poly.pdbx_strand_id
1 'polypeptide(L)'
;LWVRPEVMQPFKIQKGKRFSQQLLPKVCLNILGGQLVIFAYAFCMGVLSERSSIITLRHERLLPSGRELFLHLAGIIIFNEITFFYGHWLMHQKFGRFNLYAMIHKKHHEFTSPVGLVASYCHPVEMLVSNAFPLTFGAAVLRAHTYSLIVWVGFAVLGTQFH
;
A
#
# COMPACT_ATOMS: atom_id res chain seq x y z
N LEU A 1 -14.35 8.83 -18.36
CA LEU A 1 -14.53 9.78 -17.23
C LEU A 1 -13.20 10.11 -16.54
N TRP A 2 -12.24 10.70 -17.27
CA TRP A 2 -11.02 11.31 -16.69
C TRP A 2 -10.76 12.60 -17.45
N VAL A 3 -11.70 13.55 -17.32
CA VAL A 3 -11.53 14.90 -17.85
C VAL A 3 -10.79 15.67 -16.77
N ARG A 4 -9.48 15.89 -16.96
CA ARG A 4 -8.75 16.84 -16.12
C ARG A 4 -9.14 18.25 -16.58
N PRO A 5 -9.75 19.08 -15.70
CA PRO A 5 -10.13 20.44 -16.05
C PRO A 5 -8.94 21.22 -16.61
N GLU A 6 -9.19 22.11 -17.57
CA GLU A 6 -8.13 22.89 -18.23
C GLU A 6 -7.32 23.72 -17.22
N VAL A 7 -7.97 24.24 -16.18
CA VAL A 7 -7.34 24.96 -15.06
C VAL A 7 -6.26 24.14 -14.33
N MET A 8 -6.33 22.81 -14.37
CA MET A 8 -5.32 21.93 -13.76
C MET A 8 -4.19 21.52 -14.71
N GLN A 9 -4.28 21.84 -16.00
CA GLN A 9 -3.24 21.46 -16.99
C GLN A 9 -1.87 22.11 -16.72
N PRO A 10 -1.76 23.39 -16.30
CA PRO A 10 -0.46 24.02 -16.01
C PRO A 10 0.31 23.33 -14.88
N PHE A 11 -0.40 22.76 -13.89
CA PHE A 11 0.17 22.08 -12.73
C PHE A 11 0.60 20.64 -13.02
N LYS A 12 0.48 20.18 -14.27
CA LYS A 12 0.85 18.82 -14.64
C LYS A 12 2.36 18.65 -14.68
N ILE A 13 2.88 17.81 -13.77
CA ILE A 13 4.30 17.45 -13.69
C ILE A 13 4.77 16.77 -14.99
N GLN A 14 4.04 15.75 -15.46
CA GLN A 14 4.39 15.03 -16.70
C GLN A 14 3.60 15.55 -17.91
N LYS A 15 4.06 16.67 -18.47
CA LYS A 15 3.50 17.23 -19.71
C LYS A 15 3.61 16.18 -20.85
N GLY A 16 2.55 16.03 -21.65
CA GLY A 16 2.53 15.11 -22.81
C GLY A 16 2.12 13.65 -22.54
N LYS A 17 2.36 13.08 -21.35
CA LYS A 17 1.95 11.68 -21.08
C LYS A 17 0.46 11.56 -20.78
N ARG A 18 -0.23 10.60 -21.41
CA ARG A 18 -1.65 10.32 -21.19
C ARG A 18 -1.87 8.83 -21.00
N PHE A 19 -2.73 8.45 -20.07
CA PHE A 19 -3.15 7.07 -19.88
C PHE A 19 -4.24 6.71 -20.89
N SER A 20 -4.09 5.55 -21.55
CA SER A 20 -5.11 5.04 -22.48
C SER A 20 -6.26 4.42 -21.69
N GLN A 21 -7.47 4.96 -21.86
CA GLN A 21 -8.67 4.46 -21.18
C GLN A 21 -9.01 3.01 -21.57
N GLN A 22 -8.56 2.55 -22.73
CA GLN A 22 -8.74 1.16 -23.17
C GLN A 22 -8.01 0.15 -22.25
N LEU A 23 -7.03 0.61 -21.46
CA LEU A 23 -6.27 -0.21 -20.52
C LEU A 23 -6.91 -0.26 -19.13
N LEU A 24 -8.01 0.49 -18.88
CA LEU A 24 -8.72 0.49 -17.61
C LEU A 24 -9.17 -0.92 -17.19
N PRO A 25 -9.79 -1.76 -18.05
CA PRO A 25 -10.22 -3.09 -17.64
C PRO A 25 -9.05 -3.93 -17.12
N LYS A 26 -7.88 -3.87 -17.79
CA LYS A 26 -6.66 -4.58 -17.38
C LYS A 26 -6.21 -4.15 -15.98
N VAL A 27 -6.21 -2.85 -15.71
CA VAL A 27 -5.81 -2.29 -14.40
C VAL A 27 -6.83 -2.69 -13.32
N CYS A 28 -8.11 -2.48 -13.58
CA CYS A 28 -9.18 -2.81 -12.63
C CYS A 28 -9.21 -4.30 -12.28
N LEU A 29 -9.08 -5.21 -13.27
CA LEU A 29 -9.04 -6.65 -13.01
C LEU A 29 -7.83 -7.04 -12.15
N ASN A 30 -6.68 -6.42 -12.37
CA ASN A 30 -5.50 -6.64 -11.54
C ASN A 30 -5.70 -6.16 -10.10
N ILE A 31 -6.30 -4.99 -9.90
CA ILE A 31 -6.61 -4.46 -8.57
C ILE A 31 -7.61 -5.37 -7.85
N LEU A 32 -8.67 -5.79 -8.52
CA LEU A 32 -9.66 -6.73 -7.96
C LEU A 32 -9.02 -8.06 -7.56
N GLY A 33 -8.14 -8.61 -8.40
CA GLY A 33 -7.33 -9.78 -8.03
C GLY A 33 -6.41 -9.51 -6.84
N GLY A 34 -5.83 -8.31 -6.76
CA GLY A 34 -5.05 -7.86 -5.61
C GLY A 34 -5.85 -7.78 -4.31
N GLN A 35 -7.15 -7.45 -4.36
CA GLN A 35 -7.99 -7.44 -3.16
C GLN A 35 -8.13 -8.83 -2.52
N LEU A 36 -8.14 -9.91 -3.31
CA LEU A 36 -8.14 -11.27 -2.77
C LEU A 36 -6.87 -11.55 -1.96
N VAL A 37 -5.72 -11.03 -2.41
CA VAL A 37 -4.44 -11.12 -1.70
C VAL A 37 -4.49 -10.35 -0.39
N ILE A 38 -5.06 -9.14 -0.40
CA ILE A 38 -5.24 -8.31 0.80
C ILE A 38 -6.19 -8.99 1.80
N PHE A 39 -7.32 -9.54 1.36
CA PHE A 39 -8.25 -10.23 2.25
C PHE A 39 -7.64 -11.50 2.85
N ALA A 40 -6.94 -12.30 2.04
CA ALA A 40 -6.22 -13.46 2.54
C ALA A 40 -5.16 -13.06 3.57
N TYR A 41 -4.40 -12.01 3.30
CA TYR A 41 -3.41 -11.44 4.23
C TYR A 41 -4.07 -10.97 5.53
N ALA A 42 -5.12 -10.16 5.45
CA ALA A 42 -5.83 -9.64 6.61
C ALA A 42 -6.45 -10.76 7.47
N PHE A 43 -7.02 -11.79 6.83
CA PHE A 43 -7.52 -12.97 7.53
C PHE A 43 -6.40 -13.71 8.27
N CYS A 44 -5.28 -13.99 7.60
CA CYS A 44 -4.12 -14.63 8.23
C CYS A 44 -3.59 -13.80 9.42
N MET A 45 -3.49 -12.48 9.26
CA MET A 45 -3.04 -11.59 10.34
C MET A 45 -4.03 -11.55 11.51
N GLY A 46 -5.34 -11.61 11.24
CA GLY A 46 -6.37 -11.73 12.28
C GLY A 46 -6.22 -13.02 13.08
N VAL A 47 -6.07 -14.16 12.41
CA VAL A 47 -5.84 -15.46 13.07
C VAL A 47 -4.53 -15.47 13.86
N LEU A 48 -3.45 -14.89 13.31
CA LEU A 48 -2.17 -14.78 14.02
C LEU A 48 -2.27 -13.87 15.25
N SER A 49 -3.07 -12.80 15.16
CA SER A 49 -3.30 -11.85 16.27
C SER A 49 -3.95 -12.48 17.49
N GLU A 50 -4.77 -13.52 17.29
CA GLU A 50 -5.39 -14.29 18.38
C GLU A 50 -4.44 -15.33 18.98
N ARG A 51 -3.43 -15.77 18.22
CA ARG A 51 -2.54 -16.89 18.59
C ARG A 51 -1.15 -16.47 19.05
N SER A 52 -0.77 -15.21 18.83
CA SER A 52 0.57 -14.69 19.10
C SER A 52 0.50 -13.48 20.02
N SER A 53 1.40 -13.44 21.02
CA SER A 53 1.61 -12.24 21.84
C SER A 53 2.48 -11.19 21.14
N ILE A 54 3.13 -11.54 20.02
CA ILE A 54 4.12 -10.71 19.32
C ILE A 54 3.46 -9.90 18.21
N ILE A 55 2.60 -10.53 17.42
CA ILE A 55 1.85 -9.89 16.33
C ILE A 55 0.44 -9.76 16.85
N THR A 56 0.02 -8.59 17.32
CA THR A 56 -1.37 -8.43 17.78
C THR A 56 -1.86 -7.01 17.60
N LEU A 57 -3.14 -6.85 17.32
CA LEU A 57 -3.83 -5.57 17.31
C LEU A 57 -4.77 -5.48 18.51
N ARG A 58 -4.88 -4.30 19.10
CA ARG A 58 -5.86 -4.06 20.15
C ARG A 58 -7.23 -3.82 19.52
N HIS A 59 -8.20 -4.64 19.93
CA HIS A 59 -9.60 -4.61 19.52
C HIS A 59 -10.49 -4.29 20.72
N GLU A 60 -10.34 -3.08 21.27
CA GLU A 60 -11.10 -2.65 22.43
C GLU A 60 -12.31 -1.80 22.01
N ARG A 61 -13.34 -1.77 22.87
CA ARG A 61 -14.55 -0.97 22.61
C ARG A 61 -14.29 0.53 22.77
N LEU A 62 -13.39 0.90 23.68
CA LEU A 62 -13.05 2.29 23.95
C LEU A 62 -12.01 2.76 22.94
N LEU A 63 -12.30 3.89 22.30
CA LEU A 63 -11.37 4.49 21.35
C LEU A 63 -10.08 4.94 22.04
N PRO A 64 -8.94 4.91 21.32
CA PRO A 64 -7.68 5.40 21.86
C PRO A 64 -7.81 6.89 22.16
N SER A 65 -7.17 7.34 23.23
CA SER A 65 -7.07 8.78 23.50
C SER A 65 -6.38 9.51 22.34
N GLY A 66 -6.58 10.83 22.21
CA GLY A 66 -5.90 11.61 21.17
C GLY A 66 -4.36 11.49 21.22
N ARG A 67 -3.80 11.44 22.43
CA ARG A 67 -2.36 11.22 22.65
C ARG A 67 -1.91 9.83 22.18
N GLU A 68 -2.67 8.80 22.51
CA GLU A 68 -2.39 7.42 22.08
C GLU A 68 -2.48 7.29 20.56
N LEU A 69 -3.53 7.85 19.95
CA LEU A 69 -3.67 7.89 18.50
C LEU A 69 -2.47 8.56 17.84
N PHE A 70 -2.04 9.73 18.35
CA PHE A 70 -0.87 10.43 17.83
C PHE A 70 0.41 9.59 17.91
N LEU A 71 0.67 8.96 19.06
CA LEU A 71 1.86 8.12 19.26
C LEU A 71 1.83 6.87 18.38
N HIS A 72 0.66 6.22 18.24
CA HIS A 72 0.48 5.12 17.31
C HIS A 72 0.78 5.55 15.87
N LEU A 73 0.19 6.66 15.40
CA LEU A 73 0.39 7.14 14.04
C LEU A 73 1.87 7.46 13.78
N ALA A 74 2.52 8.20 14.68
CA ALA A 74 3.94 8.52 14.55
C ALA A 74 4.82 7.26 14.47
N GLY A 75 4.58 6.28 15.34
CA GLY A 75 5.31 5.02 15.32
C GLY A 75 5.03 4.19 14.07
N ILE A 76 3.76 4.07 13.66
CA ILE A 76 3.35 3.32 12.46
C ILE A 76 4.00 3.94 11.22
N ILE A 77 4.04 5.26 11.11
CA ILE A 77 4.71 5.97 10.00
C ILE A 77 6.19 5.58 9.93
N ILE A 78 6.92 5.62 11.05
CA ILE A 78 8.34 5.26 11.07
C ILE A 78 8.56 3.83 10.57
N PHE A 79 7.77 2.88 11.07
CA PHE A 79 7.84 1.49 10.61
C PHE A 79 7.47 1.34 9.13
N ASN A 80 6.44 2.05 8.68
CA ASN A 80 6.02 2.04 7.28
C ASN A 80 7.14 2.55 6.38
N GLU A 81 7.77 3.68 6.70
CA GLU A 81 8.88 4.24 5.89
C GLU A 81 10.03 3.24 5.76
N ILE A 82 10.45 2.64 6.88
CA ILE A 82 11.53 1.65 6.90
C ILE A 82 11.16 0.42 6.06
N THR A 83 10.01 -0.19 6.35
CA THR A 83 9.61 -1.44 5.70
C THR A 83 9.24 -1.26 4.24
N PHE A 84 8.61 -0.15 3.87
CA PHE A 84 8.33 0.20 2.49
C PHE A 84 9.62 0.43 1.72
N PHE A 85 10.55 1.24 2.25
CA PHE A 85 11.82 1.51 1.58
C PHE A 85 12.59 0.22 1.30
N TYR A 86 12.84 -0.61 2.31
CA TYR A 86 13.60 -1.83 2.13
C TYR A 86 12.84 -2.90 1.34
N GLY A 87 11.51 -3.00 1.50
CA GLY A 87 10.67 -3.91 0.73
C GLY A 87 10.66 -3.55 -0.76
N HIS A 88 10.48 -2.27 -1.08
CA HIS A 88 10.55 -1.76 -2.45
C HIS A 88 11.96 -1.90 -3.04
N TRP A 89 13.00 -1.52 -2.29
CA TRP A 89 14.39 -1.70 -2.70
C TRP A 89 14.69 -3.16 -3.01
N LEU A 90 14.22 -4.10 -2.18
CA LEU A 90 14.37 -5.53 -2.38
C LEU A 90 13.76 -5.97 -3.73
N MET A 91 12.58 -5.44 -4.08
CA MET A 91 11.91 -5.74 -5.34
C MET A 91 12.68 -5.28 -6.58
N HIS A 92 13.62 -4.34 -6.43
CA HIS A 92 14.55 -3.94 -7.49
C HIS A 92 15.81 -4.80 -7.58
N GLN A 93 16.08 -5.67 -6.60
CA GLN A 93 17.33 -6.42 -6.54
C GLN A 93 17.35 -7.66 -7.46
N LYS A 94 18.58 -8.10 -7.74
CA LYS A 94 18.89 -9.37 -8.39
C LYS A 94 19.79 -10.20 -7.49
N PHE A 95 19.34 -11.41 -7.15
CA PHE A 95 20.08 -12.37 -6.32
C PHE A 95 20.42 -13.62 -7.14
N GLY A 96 21.66 -13.65 -7.66
CA GLY A 96 22.12 -14.72 -8.55
C GLY A 96 21.22 -14.83 -9.80
N ARG A 97 20.51 -15.95 -9.93
CA ARG A 97 19.56 -16.20 -11.04
C ARG A 97 18.19 -15.56 -10.85
N PHE A 98 17.85 -15.12 -9.64
CA PHE A 98 16.54 -14.53 -9.34
C PHE A 98 16.61 -13.02 -9.55
N ASN A 99 15.86 -12.51 -10.52
CA ASN A 99 15.73 -11.07 -10.77
C ASN A 99 14.33 -10.63 -10.34
N LEU A 100 14.21 -10.12 -9.11
CA LEU A 100 12.91 -9.73 -8.55
C LEU A 100 12.27 -8.59 -9.34
N TYR A 101 13.10 -7.68 -9.88
CA TYR A 101 12.59 -6.65 -10.76
C TYR A 101 11.91 -7.26 -11.99
N ALA A 102 12.63 -8.10 -12.75
CA ALA A 102 12.08 -8.67 -13.98
C ALA A 102 10.86 -9.57 -13.73
N MET A 103 10.83 -10.30 -12.61
CA MET A 103 9.80 -11.28 -12.28
C MET A 103 8.55 -10.67 -11.63
N ILE A 104 8.72 -9.62 -10.82
CA ILE A 104 7.68 -9.10 -9.94
C ILE A 104 7.46 -7.62 -10.24
N HIS A 105 8.49 -6.80 -10.02
CA HIS A 105 8.34 -5.34 -9.95
C HIS A 105 8.17 -4.64 -11.31
N LYS A 106 8.68 -5.24 -12.38
CA LYS A 106 8.57 -4.71 -13.74
C LYS A 106 7.11 -4.48 -14.14
N LYS A 107 6.17 -5.28 -13.61
CA LYS A 107 4.73 -5.11 -13.83
C LYS A 107 4.23 -3.77 -13.27
N HIS A 108 4.66 -3.39 -12.07
CA HIS A 108 4.28 -2.10 -11.48
C HIS A 108 4.76 -0.92 -12.34
N HIS A 109 5.91 -1.05 -12.98
CA HIS A 109 6.45 -0.05 -13.91
C HIS A 109 5.96 -0.16 -15.36
N GLU A 110 4.94 -0.99 -15.65
CA GLU A 110 4.42 -1.14 -17.01
C GLU A 110 3.87 0.20 -17.55
N PHE A 111 3.21 0.97 -16.69
CA PHE A 111 2.58 2.24 -17.05
C PHE A 111 3.42 3.41 -16.58
N THR A 112 3.79 4.29 -17.52
CA THR A 112 4.65 5.44 -17.20
C THR A 112 3.90 6.73 -16.91
N SER A 113 2.57 6.76 -17.10
CA SER A 113 1.71 7.88 -16.75
C SER A 113 1.18 7.66 -15.32
N PRO A 114 1.41 8.58 -14.37
CA PRO A 114 0.91 8.48 -13.02
C PRO A 114 -0.60 8.72 -13.04
N VAL A 115 -1.35 7.67 -12.70
CA VAL A 115 -2.79 7.71 -12.46
C VAL A 115 -2.99 6.94 -11.18
N GLY A 116 -3.83 7.43 -10.25
CA GLY A 116 -4.01 6.79 -8.93
C GLY A 116 -4.23 5.28 -9.03
N LEU A 117 -5.16 4.84 -9.88
CA LEU A 117 -5.43 3.41 -10.09
C LEU A 117 -4.18 2.58 -10.47
N VAL A 118 -3.29 3.16 -11.27
CA VAL A 118 -2.04 2.50 -11.69
C VAL A 118 -1.06 2.37 -10.52
N ALA A 119 -1.10 3.26 -9.52
CA ALA A 119 -0.27 3.13 -8.32
C ALA A 119 -0.55 1.81 -7.57
N SER A 120 -1.76 1.25 -7.70
CA SER A 120 -2.13 -0.06 -7.14
C SER A 120 -2.03 -1.22 -8.14
N TYR A 121 -1.59 -0.96 -9.37
CA TYR A 121 -1.33 -2.00 -10.37
C TYR A 121 0.01 -2.66 -10.08
N CYS A 122 -0.01 -3.93 -9.64
CA CYS A 122 1.23 -4.64 -9.32
C CYS A 122 1.09 -6.16 -9.39
N HIS A 123 2.20 -6.84 -9.12
CA HIS A 123 2.24 -8.29 -8.93
C HIS A 123 1.68 -8.66 -7.54
N PRO A 124 1.00 -9.81 -7.36
CA PRO A 124 0.47 -10.25 -6.06
C PRO A 124 1.49 -10.26 -4.91
N VAL A 125 2.73 -10.69 -5.18
CA VAL A 125 3.80 -10.67 -4.16
C VAL A 125 4.18 -9.25 -3.76
N GLU A 126 4.20 -8.32 -4.71
CA GLU A 126 4.46 -6.91 -4.43
C GLU A 126 3.30 -6.25 -3.67
N MET A 127 2.07 -6.68 -3.93
CA MET A 127 0.90 -6.28 -3.13
C MET A 127 1.09 -6.66 -1.65
N LEU A 128 1.73 -7.79 -1.36
CA LEU A 128 2.04 -8.17 0.02
C LEU A 128 3.23 -7.39 0.58
N VAL A 129 4.38 -7.46 -0.09
CA VAL A 129 5.66 -7.01 0.48
C VAL A 129 5.80 -5.48 0.49
N SER A 130 5.31 -4.81 -0.56
CA SER A 130 5.50 -3.36 -0.73
C SER A 130 4.23 -2.56 -0.45
N ASN A 131 3.09 -3.20 -0.13
CA ASN A 131 1.84 -2.50 0.17
C ASN A 131 1.23 -2.97 1.49
N ALA A 132 0.78 -4.23 1.57
CA ALA A 132 0.07 -4.72 2.74
C ALA A 132 0.95 -4.73 4.00
N PHE A 133 2.14 -5.31 3.91
CA PHE A 133 3.04 -5.47 5.04
C PHE A 133 3.52 -4.12 5.61
N PRO A 134 4.01 -3.16 4.81
CA PRO A 134 4.45 -1.87 5.36
C PRO A 134 3.34 -1.09 6.07
N LEU A 135 2.12 -1.14 5.52
CA LEU A 135 0.98 -0.42 6.08
C LEU A 135 0.49 -0.97 7.43
N THR A 136 0.74 -2.24 7.73
CA THR A 136 0.21 -2.91 8.93
C THR A 136 1.28 -3.31 9.95
N PHE A 137 2.53 -3.52 9.53
CA PHE A 137 3.60 -4.07 10.37
C PHE A 137 3.84 -3.22 11.63
N GLY A 138 3.96 -1.90 11.48
CA GLY A 138 4.15 -1.00 12.61
C GLY A 138 3.02 -1.09 13.64
N ALA A 139 1.77 -1.23 13.18
CA ALA A 139 0.63 -1.34 14.06
C ALA A 139 0.65 -2.64 14.86
N ALA A 140 1.06 -3.75 14.23
CA ALA A 140 1.20 -5.03 14.91
C ALA A 140 2.32 -5.01 15.97
N VAL A 141 3.48 -4.43 15.65
CA VAL A 141 4.62 -4.32 16.58
C VAL A 141 4.28 -3.43 17.77
N LEU A 142 3.60 -2.32 17.53
CA LEU A 142 3.19 -1.37 18.58
C LEU A 142 1.95 -1.82 19.35
N ARG A 143 1.33 -2.94 18.96
CA ARG A 143 0.04 -3.41 19.49
C ARG A 143 -1.02 -2.32 19.42
N ALA A 144 -1.03 -1.58 18.32
CA ALA A 144 -1.84 -0.39 18.17
C ALA A 144 -3.34 -0.74 18.18
N HIS A 145 -4.15 0.23 18.56
CA HIS A 145 -5.60 0.12 18.47
C HIS A 145 -6.02 0.02 16.99
N THR A 146 -6.99 -0.83 16.69
CA THR A 146 -7.45 -1.06 15.30
C THR A 146 -7.93 0.22 14.63
N TYR A 147 -8.60 1.09 15.40
CA TYR A 147 -8.97 2.44 14.94
C TYR A 147 -7.75 3.24 14.44
N SER A 148 -6.63 3.23 15.16
CA SER A 148 -5.40 3.92 14.73
C SER A 148 -4.86 3.35 13.42
N LEU A 149 -4.92 2.03 13.24
CA LEU A 149 -4.54 1.38 11.98
C LEU A 149 -5.46 1.79 10.83
N ILE A 150 -6.78 1.83 11.04
CA ILE A 150 -7.75 2.24 10.00
C ILE A 150 -7.51 3.69 9.59
N VAL A 151 -7.31 4.60 10.55
CA VAL A 151 -6.98 6.01 10.28
C VAL A 151 -5.70 6.11 9.46
N TRP A 152 -4.66 5.38 9.84
CA TRP A 152 -3.39 5.34 9.12
C TRP A 152 -3.55 4.82 7.69
N VAL A 153 -4.13 3.64 7.51
CA VAL A 153 -4.30 3.01 6.19
C VAL A 153 -5.14 3.90 5.28
N GLY A 154 -6.23 4.49 5.80
CA GLY A 154 -7.03 5.44 5.04
C GLY A 154 -6.22 6.64 4.56
N PHE A 155 -5.48 7.28 5.46
CA PHE A 155 -4.62 8.42 5.11
C PHE A 155 -3.54 8.04 4.09
N ALA A 156 -2.81 6.95 4.34
CA ALA A 156 -1.70 6.50 3.49
C ALA A 156 -2.18 6.10 2.09
N VAL A 157 -3.29 5.35 1.99
CA VAL A 157 -3.85 4.97 0.69
C VAL A 157 -4.32 6.20 -0.07
N LEU A 158 -5.04 7.13 0.57
CA LEU A 158 -5.45 8.37 -0.09
C LEU A 158 -4.23 9.15 -0.58
N GLY A 159 -3.19 9.31 0.25
CA GLY A 159 -1.93 9.93 -0.13
C GLY A 159 -1.37 9.32 -1.41
N THR A 160 -1.15 8.00 -1.43
CA THR A 160 -0.61 7.27 -2.60
C THR A 160 -1.45 7.44 -3.87
N GLN A 161 -2.77 7.59 -3.76
CA GLN A 161 -3.65 7.75 -4.93
C GLN A 161 -3.70 9.17 -5.48
N PHE A 162 -3.40 10.18 -4.67
CA PHE A 162 -3.51 11.61 -5.02
C PHE A 162 -2.17 12.30 -5.31
N HIS A 163 -1.04 11.60 -5.19
CA HIS A 163 0.28 12.09 -5.60
C HIS A 163 0.49 12.15 -7.12
#